data_AF-A0A800DPS5-F1
#
_entry.id   AF-A0A800DPS5-F1
#
_cell.length_a   1.000
_cell.length_b   1.000
_cell.length_c   1.000
_cell.angle_alpha   90.00
_cell.angle_beta   90.00
_cell.angle_gamma   90.00
#
_symmetry.space_group_name_H-M   'P 1'
#
loop_
_entity.id
_entity.type
_entity.pdbx_description
1 polymer ?
#
loop_
_entity_poly.entity_id
_entity_poly.type
_entity_poly.pdbx_seq_one_letter_code
_entity_poly.pdbx_strand_id
1 'polypeptide(L)'
;MLDNTDKTVSAAVGLTVFTFLINVKLDSIIIVYLNAIVILGMFGYSIWRLDALKILRHSLIIGAIAAVTYLPIDNLFGSLKSLGLITYLKHDLLLGITPLHIFLNWICLMTIVLYFYQRLRSLFDKVYLPMLLTGVVASGGSIILTILGNYSGLWLWNTTGFAPPPFLGSLPLFVPIGLFLTFLFSPYFVINILAGGIRCGVTLGLMQFLCFVAFRYFQ
;
A
#
# COMPACT_ATOMS: atom_id res chain seq x y z
N MET A 1 -3.74 -19.54 17.43
CA MET A 1 -2.61 -19.09 18.26
C MET A 1 -1.79 -18.13 17.41
N LEU A 2 -1.49 -16.91 17.87
CA LEU A 2 -0.60 -16.00 17.13
C LEU A 2 0.83 -16.55 17.14
N ASP A 3 1.42 -16.68 15.96
CA ASP A 3 2.84 -16.98 15.79
C ASP A 3 3.67 -15.70 16.01
N ASN A 4 4.97 -15.86 16.23
CA ASN A 4 5.90 -14.74 16.37
C ASN A 4 5.96 -13.88 15.10
N THR A 5 5.74 -14.46 13.91
CA THR A 5 5.58 -13.69 12.68
C THR A 5 4.33 -12.79 12.71
N ASP A 6 3.20 -13.28 13.24
CA ASP A 6 1.97 -12.50 13.37
C ASP A 6 2.19 -11.27 14.28
N LYS A 7 2.96 -11.44 15.36
CA LYS A 7 3.34 -10.36 16.28
C LYS A 7 4.20 -9.32 15.59
N THR A 8 5.20 -9.73 14.80
CA THR A 8 6.06 -8.81 14.02
C THR A 8 5.23 -7.97 13.05
N VAL A 9 4.32 -8.60 12.30
CA VAL A 9 3.47 -7.88 11.34
C VAL A 9 2.50 -6.94 12.05
N SER A 10 1.92 -7.37 13.17
CA SER A 10 1.05 -6.51 14.00
C SER A 10 1.80 -5.31 14.55
N ALA A 11 3.05 -5.51 15.00
CA ALA A 11 3.92 -4.43 15.46
C ALA A 11 4.27 -3.46 14.32
N ALA A 12 4.52 -3.96 13.10
CA ALA A 12 4.75 -3.11 11.93
C ALA A 12 3.53 -2.25 11.55
N VAL A 13 2.31 -2.80 11.66
CA VAL A 13 1.07 -2.04 11.50
C VAL A 13 0.98 -0.92 12.54
N GLY A 14 1.14 -1.27 13.82
CA GLY A 14 1.09 -0.30 14.92
C GLY A 14 2.14 0.82 14.76
N LEU A 15 3.39 0.44 14.42
CA LEU A 15 4.48 1.37 14.18
C LEU A 15 4.20 2.29 12.98
N THR A 16 3.62 1.78 11.90
CA THR A 16 3.22 2.59 10.75
C THR A 16 2.20 3.64 11.15
N VAL A 17 1.11 3.24 11.81
CA VAL A 17 0.05 4.17 12.24
C VAL A 17 0.61 5.21 13.21
N PHE A 18 1.40 4.78 14.19
CA PHE A 18 2.02 5.67 15.18
C PHE A 18 2.98 6.68 14.54
N THR A 19 3.80 6.22 13.59
CA THR A 19 4.70 7.09 12.81
C THR A 19 3.92 8.16 12.07
N PHE A 20 2.84 7.78 11.37
CA PHE A 20 2.01 8.74 10.63
C PHE A 20 1.32 9.73 11.58
N LEU A 21 0.84 9.30 12.75
CA LEU A 21 0.26 10.18 13.77
C LEU A 21 1.27 11.21 14.29
N ILE A 22 2.49 10.78 14.61
CA ILE A 22 3.58 11.70 15.01
C ILE A 22 3.89 12.65 13.86
N ASN A 23 3.93 12.14 12.63
CA ASN A 23 4.33 12.93 11.48
C ASN A 23 3.32 14.04 11.14
N VAL A 24 2.06 13.94 11.57
CA VAL A 24 1.10 15.06 11.51
C VAL A 24 1.62 16.31 12.24
N LYS A 25 2.45 16.15 13.27
CA LYS A 25 3.05 17.28 14.01
C LYS A 25 4.43 17.67 13.51
N LEU A 26 5.19 16.73 12.97
CA LEU A 26 6.58 16.95 12.61
C LEU A 26 6.80 17.29 11.12
N ASP A 27 5.83 16.94 10.26
CA ASP A 27 5.90 17.17 8.81
C ASP A 27 7.27 16.79 8.23
N SER A 28 7.80 15.61 8.59
CA SER A 28 9.16 15.20 8.26
C SER A 28 9.20 13.89 7.48
N ILE A 29 9.80 13.94 6.29
CA ILE A 29 9.99 12.75 5.46
C ILE A 29 10.99 11.76 6.10
N ILE A 30 11.90 12.26 6.93
CA ILE A 30 12.93 11.47 7.61
C ILE A 30 12.30 10.43 8.52
N ILE A 31 11.21 10.79 9.20
CA ILE A 31 10.50 9.87 10.11
C ILE A 31 9.85 8.72 9.34
N VAL A 32 9.36 9.01 8.14
CA VAL A 32 8.80 8.00 7.24
C VAL A 32 9.88 7.02 6.77
N TYR A 33 11.08 7.53 6.45
CA TYR A 33 12.23 6.70 6.11
C TYR A 33 12.65 5.78 7.25
N LEU A 34 12.80 6.34 8.45
CA LEU A 34 13.16 5.57 9.64
C LEU A 34 12.15 4.47 9.91
N ASN A 35 10.85 4.77 9.81
CA ASN A 35 9.79 3.77 9.94
C ASN A 35 9.93 2.65 8.91
N ALA A 36 10.11 2.97 7.63
CA ALA A 36 10.26 1.95 6.59
C ALA A 36 11.50 1.06 6.81
N ILE A 37 12.64 1.65 7.17
CA ILE A 37 13.88 0.90 7.45
C ILE A 37 13.68 -0.02 8.66
N VAL A 38 13.07 0.48 9.74
CA VAL A 38 12.79 -0.32 10.93
C VAL A 38 11.86 -1.48 10.60
N ILE A 39 10.77 -1.24 9.85
CA ILE A 39 9.83 -2.29 9.43
C ILE A 39 10.52 -3.34 8.55
N LEU A 40 11.30 -2.92 7.55
CA LEU A 40 12.03 -3.86 6.69
C LEU A 40 13.07 -4.66 7.48
N GLY A 41 13.74 -4.03 8.46
CA GLY A 41 14.64 -4.71 9.39
C GLY A 41 13.92 -5.74 10.25
N MET A 42 12.74 -5.40 10.79
CA MET A 42 11.87 -6.32 11.54
C MET A 42 11.43 -7.50 10.67
N PHE A 43 11.03 -7.24 9.42
CA PHE A 43 10.68 -8.31 8.48
C PHE A 43 11.87 -9.19 8.15
N GLY A 44 13.04 -8.61 7.86
CA GLY A 44 14.28 -9.35 7.58
C GLY A 44 14.68 -10.25 8.75
N TYR A 45 14.66 -9.72 9.98
CA TYR A 45 14.93 -10.49 11.18
C TYR A 45 13.93 -11.63 11.37
N SER A 46 12.63 -11.35 11.22
CA SER A 46 11.58 -12.35 11.38
C SER A 46 11.63 -13.42 10.30
N ILE A 47 11.98 -13.07 9.05
CA ILE A 47 12.20 -14.05 7.97
C ILE A 47 13.38 -14.96 8.30
N TRP A 48 14.46 -14.40 8.84
CA TRP A 48 15.66 -15.18 9.15
C TRP A 48 15.47 -16.12 10.35
N ARG A 49 14.74 -15.70 11.37
CA ARG A 49 14.67 -16.41 12.67
C ARG A 49 13.35 -17.09 12.98
N LEU A 50 12.23 -16.62 12.40
CA LEU A 50 10.89 -16.92 12.91
C LEU A 50 9.91 -17.44 11.83
N ASP A 51 10.17 -17.21 10.53
CA ASP A 51 9.22 -17.48 9.44
C ASP A 51 9.19 -18.95 8.99
N ALA A 52 8.73 -19.83 9.90
CA ALA A 52 8.65 -21.27 9.65
C ALA A 52 7.76 -21.63 8.46
N LEU A 53 6.66 -20.91 8.26
CA LEU A 53 5.71 -21.13 7.16
C LEU A 53 6.10 -20.41 5.87
N LYS A 54 7.19 -19.62 5.88
CA LYS A 54 7.67 -18.80 4.77
C LYS A 54 6.66 -17.75 4.28
N ILE A 55 5.57 -17.50 5.01
CA ILE A 55 4.47 -16.63 4.58
C ILE A 55 4.97 -15.19 4.47
N LEU A 56 5.75 -14.73 5.46
CA LEU A 56 6.29 -13.37 5.46
C LEU A 56 7.30 -13.17 4.34
N ARG A 57 8.16 -14.17 4.10
CA ARG A 57 9.12 -14.15 3.00
C ARG A 57 8.45 -14.03 1.65
N HIS A 58 7.43 -14.86 1.37
CA HIS A 58 6.70 -14.76 0.10
C HIS A 58 5.97 -13.42 -0.01
N SER A 59 5.35 -12.96 1.07
CA SER A 59 4.65 -11.66 1.10
C SER A 59 5.60 -10.49 0.84
N LEU A 60 6.82 -10.52 1.38
CA LEU A 60 7.82 -9.48 1.18
C LEU A 60 8.34 -9.46 -0.27
N ILE A 61 8.60 -10.62 -0.85
CA ILE A 61 9.03 -10.74 -2.26
C ILE A 61 7.94 -10.18 -3.17
N ILE A 62 6.68 -10.58 -2.95
CA ILE A 62 5.56 -10.11 -3.76
C ILE A 62 5.32 -8.61 -3.52
N GLY A 63 5.43 -8.12 -2.29
CA GLY A 63 5.34 -6.70 -1.96
C GLY A 63 6.42 -5.85 -2.63
N ALA A 64 7.64 -6.38 -2.75
CA ALA A 64 8.73 -5.73 -3.48
C ALA A 64 8.47 -5.68 -4.99
N ILE A 65 8.02 -6.80 -5.59
CA ILE A 65 7.65 -6.85 -7.02
C ILE A 65 6.50 -5.86 -7.30
N ALA A 66 5.49 -5.84 -6.43
CA ALA A 66 4.38 -4.89 -6.47
C ALA A 66 4.86 -3.43 -6.49
N ALA A 67 5.79 -3.06 -5.60
CA ALA A 67 6.36 -1.72 -5.61
C ALA A 67 7.13 -1.40 -6.89
N VAL A 68 7.83 -2.37 -7.48
CA VAL A 68 8.49 -2.19 -8.79
C VAL A 68 7.45 -1.97 -9.89
N THR A 69 6.32 -2.70 -9.88
CA THR A 69 5.24 -2.50 -10.85
C THR A 69 4.54 -1.15 -10.71
N TYR A 70 4.64 -0.51 -9.55
CA TYR A 70 4.11 0.84 -9.35
C TYR A 70 4.91 1.88 -10.16
N LEU A 71 6.22 1.71 -10.35
CA LEU A 71 7.06 2.67 -11.08
C LEU A 71 6.61 2.93 -12.52
N PRO A 72 6.39 1.91 -13.38
CA PRO A 72 5.89 2.15 -14.74
C PRO A 72 4.48 2.74 -14.72
N ILE A 73 3.63 2.36 -13.76
CA ILE A 73 2.28 2.94 -13.63
C ILE A 73 2.39 4.42 -13.30
N ASP A 74 3.20 4.78 -12.31
CA ASP A 74 3.45 6.17 -11.90
C ASP A 74 4.07 6.98 -13.06
N ASN A 75 4.91 6.35 -13.89
CA ASN A 75 5.47 6.92 -15.12
C ASN A 75 4.43 7.18 -16.22
N LEU A 76 3.37 6.37 -16.35
CA LEU A 76 2.29 6.62 -17.32
C LEU A 76 1.58 7.95 -17.04
N PHE A 77 1.61 8.42 -15.79
CA PHE A 77 1.08 9.72 -15.40
C PHE A 77 2.16 10.82 -15.42
N GLY A 78 3.39 10.50 -15.84
CA GLY A 78 4.52 11.43 -15.91
C GLY A 78 4.24 12.66 -16.79
N SER A 79 3.42 12.53 -17.83
CA SER A 79 2.96 13.66 -18.67
C SER A 79 2.08 14.64 -17.88
N LEU A 80 1.20 14.13 -17.01
CA LEU A 80 0.38 14.95 -16.11
C LEU A 80 1.23 15.60 -15.01
N LYS A 81 2.31 14.92 -14.58
CA LYS A 81 3.28 15.51 -13.64
C LYS A 81 4.10 16.62 -14.28
N SER A 82 4.56 16.44 -15.52
CA SER A 82 5.30 17.48 -16.26
C SER A 82 4.46 18.72 -16.54
N LEU A 83 3.14 18.55 -16.63
CA LEU A 83 2.17 19.66 -16.72
C LEU A 83 1.87 20.31 -15.37
N GLY A 84 2.50 19.87 -14.27
CA GLY A 84 2.30 20.41 -12.92
C GLY A 84 0.97 20.03 -12.28
N LEU A 85 0.21 19.11 -12.89
CA LEU A 85 -1.14 18.72 -12.45
C LEU A 85 -1.11 17.69 -11.31
N ILE A 86 -0.03 16.92 -11.22
CA ILE A 86 0.18 15.90 -10.18
C ILE A 86 1.66 15.98 -9.79
N THR A 87 1.98 16.75 -8.76
CA THR A 87 3.37 16.90 -8.31
C THR A 87 3.48 16.57 -6.84
N TYR A 88 4.51 15.80 -6.50
CA TYR A 88 4.93 15.60 -5.12
C TYR A 88 5.61 16.88 -4.66
N LEU A 89 4.99 17.62 -3.73
CA LEU A 89 5.50 18.93 -3.31
C LEU A 89 6.69 18.82 -2.36
N LYS A 90 6.87 17.68 -1.69
CA LYS A 90 7.95 17.47 -0.74
C LYS A 90 9.23 17.08 -1.45
N HIS A 91 10.33 17.78 -1.16
CA HIS A 91 11.65 17.40 -1.67
C HIS A 91 12.02 16.03 -1.12
N ASP A 92 12.31 15.12 -2.05
CA ASP A 92 12.65 13.74 -1.75
C ASP A 92 13.65 13.17 -2.76
N LEU A 93 14.31 12.08 -2.39
CA LEU A 93 15.07 11.24 -3.32
C LEU A 93 14.08 10.59 -4.31
N LEU A 94 14.38 10.68 -5.60
CA LEU A 94 13.53 10.14 -6.64
C LEU A 94 14.08 8.81 -7.16
N LEU A 95 13.20 7.82 -7.28
CA LEU A 95 13.43 6.59 -8.02
C LEU A 95 12.68 6.70 -9.37
N GLY A 96 13.37 7.18 -10.40
CA GLY A 96 12.71 7.67 -11.61
C GLY A 96 11.99 8.99 -11.31
N ILE A 97 10.66 8.99 -11.36
CA ILE A 97 9.82 10.14 -10.96
C ILE A 97 9.03 9.90 -9.66
N THR A 98 9.19 8.72 -9.06
CA THR A 98 8.50 8.34 -7.84
C THR A 98 9.38 8.69 -6.63
N PRO A 99 8.88 9.45 -5.64
CA PRO A 99 9.60 9.66 -4.39
C PRO A 99 9.88 8.34 -3.68
N LEU A 100 11.12 8.17 -3.20
CA LEU A 100 11.60 6.93 -2.62
C LEU A 100 10.83 6.56 -1.34
N HIS A 101 10.37 7.54 -0.55
CA HIS A 101 9.54 7.25 0.63
C HIS A 101 8.21 6.56 0.25
N ILE A 102 7.65 6.84 -0.93
CA ILE A 102 6.43 6.20 -1.43
C ILE A 102 6.73 4.77 -1.78
N PHE A 103 7.81 4.55 -2.53
CA PHE A 103 8.25 3.22 -2.92
C PHE A 103 8.48 2.32 -1.70
N LEU A 104 9.20 2.81 -0.68
CA LEU A 104 9.48 2.05 0.54
C LEU A 104 8.22 1.75 1.37
N ASN A 105 7.33 2.73 1.53
CA ASN A 105 6.04 2.49 2.18
C ASN A 105 5.20 1.48 1.41
N TRP A 106 5.23 1.52 0.07
CA TRP A 106 4.50 0.57 -0.76
C TRP A 106 4.94 -0.85 -0.50
N ILE A 107 6.26 -1.10 -0.43
CA ILE A 107 6.81 -2.41 -0.09
C ILE A 107 6.26 -2.86 1.28
N CYS A 108 6.33 -2.00 2.29
CA CYS A 108 5.91 -2.33 3.65
C CYS A 108 4.41 -2.64 3.71
N LEU A 109 3.56 -1.76 3.17
CA LEU A 109 2.11 -1.89 3.21
C LEU A 109 1.64 -3.09 2.40
N MET A 110 2.19 -3.32 1.20
CA MET A 110 1.84 -4.49 0.40
C MET A 110 2.25 -5.79 1.07
N THR A 111 3.43 -5.82 1.70
CA THR A 111 3.86 -6.98 2.48
C THR A 111 2.89 -7.29 3.61
N ILE A 112 2.44 -6.27 4.36
CA ILE A 112 1.46 -6.43 5.45
C ILE A 112 0.13 -6.97 4.93
N VAL A 113 -0.43 -6.37 3.89
CA VAL A 113 -1.73 -6.77 3.34
C VAL A 113 -1.67 -8.19 2.78
N LEU A 114 -0.60 -8.54 2.07
CA LEU A 114 -0.41 -9.88 1.52
C LEU A 114 -0.18 -10.92 2.61
N TYR A 115 0.58 -10.59 3.64
CA TYR A 115 0.74 -11.46 4.80
C TYR A 115 -0.60 -11.72 5.47
N PHE A 116 -1.39 -10.67 5.70
CA PHE A 116 -2.72 -10.79 6.29
C PHE A 116 -3.64 -11.69 5.45
N TYR A 117 -3.66 -11.50 4.13
CA TYR A 117 -4.41 -12.36 3.21
C TYR A 117 -3.98 -13.82 3.29
N GLN A 118 -2.67 -14.10 3.18
CA GLN A 118 -2.15 -15.47 3.22
C GLN A 118 -2.40 -16.13 4.57
N ARG A 119 -2.29 -15.37 5.67
CA ARG A 119 -2.61 -15.84 7.01
C ARG A 119 -4.08 -16.19 7.16
N LEU A 120 -4.98 -15.29 6.77
CA LEU A 120 -6.42 -15.60 6.75
C LEU A 120 -6.72 -16.80 5.86
N ARG A 121 -6.07 -16.91 4.70
CA ARG A 121 -6.26 -18.06 3.79
C ARG A 121 -5.84 -19.38 4.41
N SER A 122 -4.83 -19.39 5.27
CA SER A 122 -4.44 -20.59 6.04
C SER A 122 -5.40 -20.94 7.18
N LEU A 123 -6.23 -19.98 7.63
CA LEU A 123 -7.21 -20.18 8.70
C LEU A 123 -8.61 -20.54 8.18
N PHE A 124 -8.93 -20.13 6.94
CA PHE A 124 -10.24 -20.34 6.34
C PHE A 124 -10.17 -21.24 5.10
N ASP A 125 -11.00 -22.28 5.05
CA ASP A 125 -11.13 -23.17 3.89
C ASP A 125 -11.71 -22.46 2.66
N LYS A 126 -12.52 -21.42 2.88
CA LYS A 126 -13.18 -20.62 1.83
C LYS A 126 -12.26 -19.52 1.28
N VAL A 127 -12.20 -19.38 -0.04
CA VAL A 127 -11.34 -18.39 -0.73
C VAL A 127 -11.88 -16.96 -0.62
N TYR A 128 -13.19 -16.78 -0.65
CA TYR A 128 -13.83 -15.45 -0.72
C TYR A 128 -13.81 -14.67 0.59
N LEU A 129 -13.80 -15.36 1.74
CA LEU A 129 -13.87 -14.71 3.05
C LEU A 129 -12.55 -14.01 3.44
N PRO A 130 -11.36 -14.64 3.33
CA PRO A 130 -10.07 -13.97 3.49
C PRO A 130 -9.90 -12.75 2.59
N MET A 131 -10.39 -12.85 1.36
CA MET A 131 -10.34 -11.79 0.36
C MET A 131 -11.19 -10.58 0.75
N LEU A 132 -12.46 -10.81 1.13
CA LEU A 132 -13.36 -9.78 1.63
C LEU A 132 -12.77 -9.08 2.87
N LEU A 133 -12.33 -9.86 3.86
CA LEU A 133 -11.77 -9.32 5.11
C LEU A 133 -10.50 -8.51 4.87
N THR A 134 -9.60 -9.02 4.03
CA THR A 134 -8.39 -8.28 3.64
C THR A 134 -8.76 -6.99 2.91
N GLY A 135 -9.76 -7.01 2.02
CA GLY A 135 -10.21 -5.84 1.27
C GLY A 135 -10.79 -4.76 2.17
N VAL A 136 -11.62 -5.14 3.14
CA VAL A 136 -12.19 -4.22 4.13
C VAL A 136 -11.08 -3.60 4.99
N VAL A 137 -10.13 -4.40 5.47
CA VAL A 137 -9.00 -3.91 6.28
C VAL A 137 -8.09 -2.99 5.46
N ALA A 138 -7.73 -3.39 4.24
CA ALA A 138 -6.90 -2.60 3.33
C ALA A 138 -7.57 -1.27 2.98
N SER A 139 -8.89 -1.29 2.76
CA SER A 139 -9.68 -0.10 2.53
C SER A 139 -9.67 0.86 3.72
N GLY A 140 -10.03 0.37 4.92
CA GLY A 140 -10.02 1.19 6.14
C GLY A 140 -8.64 1.73 6.45
N GLY A 141 -7.60 0.91 6.30
CA GLY A 141 -6.20 1.32 6.46
C GLY A 141 -5.79 2.39 5.45
N SER A 142 -6.20 2.26 4.19
CA SER A 142 -5.91 3.27 3.16
C SER A 142 -6.54 4.61 3.46
N ILE A 143 -7.80 4.62 3.92
CA ILE A 143 -8.49 5.83 4.35
C ILE A 143 -7.70 6.51 5.47
N ILE A 144 -7.33 5.77 6.51
CA ILE A 144 -6.58 6.29 7.65
C ILE A 144 -5.24 6.86 7.19
N LEU A 145 -4.46 6.13 6.39
CA LEU A 145 -3.14 6.55 5.93
C LEU A 145 -3.20 7.72 4.94
N THR A 146 -4.24 7.81 4.11
CA THR A 146 -4.48 8.96 3.24
C THR A 146 -4.77 10.21 4.09
N ILE A 147 -5.68 10.12 5.06
CA ILE A 147 -6.01 11.24 5.95
C ILE A 147 -4.76 11.72 6.68
N LEU A 148 -4.02 10.81 7.32
CA LEU A 148 -2.82 11.16 8.07
C LEU A 148 -1.70 11.72 7.19
N GLY A 149 -1.52 11.18 5.98
CA GLY A 149 -0.50 11.70 5.07
C GLY A 149 -0.87 13.03 4.42
N ASN A 150 -2.17 13.33 4.25
CA ASN A 150 -2.62 14.68 3.86
C ASN A 150 -2.30 15.69 4.97
N TYR A 151 -2.64 15.38 6.22
CA TYR A 151 -2.37 16.26 7.37
C TYR A 151 -0.87 16.44 7.66
N SER A 152 -0.02 15.48 7.28
CA SER A 152 1.43 15.53 7.46
C SER A 152 2.20 15.99 6.22
N GLY A 153 1.50 16.55 5.22
CA GLY A 153 2.12 17.09 4.01
C GLY A 153 2.82 16.05 3.12
N LEU A 154 2.64 14.75 3.38
CA LEU A 154 3.26 13.66 2.62
C LEU A 154 2.56 13.44 1.27
N TRP A 155 1.23 13.62 1.24
CA TRP A 155 0.38 13.43 0.07
C TRP A 155 -0.12 14.78 -0.47
N LEU A 156 0.78 15.74 -0.65
CA LEU A 156 0.39 17.02 -1.25
C LEU A 156 0.40 16.89 -2.77
N TRP A 157 -0.79 17.01 -3.36
CA TRP A 157 -1.02 17.06 -4.80
C TRP A 157 -1.38 18.49 -5.18
N ASN A 158 -0.73 19.03 -6.22
CA ASN A 158 -1.13 20.33 -6.76
C ASN A 158 -2.52 20.22 -7.40
N THR A 159 -3.55 20.74 -6.73
CA THR A 159 -4.94 20.79 -7.22
C THR A 159 -5.33 22.18 -7.70
N THR A 160 -4.37 23.01 -8.14
CA THR A 160 -4.63 24.34 -8.71
C THR A 160 -5.83 24.27 -9.66
N GLY A 161 -6.89 24.99 -9.30
CA GLY A 161 -8.30 24.71 -9.61
C GLY A 161 -8.76 24.81 -11.07
N PHE A 162 -8.02 24.22 -12.00
CA PHE A 162 -8.30 24.25 -13.44
C PHE A 162 -7.98 22.93 -14.17
N ALA A 163 -7.98 21.79 -13.48
CA ALA A 163 -7.76 20.49 -14.12
C ALA A 163 -8.99 19.56 -14.02
N PRO A 164 -9.69 19.27 -15.13
CA PRO A 164 -10.55 18.08 -15.21
C PRO A 164 -9.68 16.80 -15.22
N PRO A 165 -10.27 15.60 -15.04
CA PRO A 165 -9.75 14.52 -14.19
C PRO A 165 -8.47 13.84 -14.74
N PRO A 166 -7.64 13.25 -13.86
CA PRO A 166 -8.02 11.99 -13.25
C PRO A 166 -7.85 12.03 -11.74
N PHE A 167 -8.80 12.65 -11.05
CA PHE A 167 -8.91 12.61 -9.59
C PHE A 167 -10.19 11.88 -9.19
N LEU A 168 -10.10 11.13 -8.10
CA LEU A 168 -11.19 10.41 -7.47
C LEU A 168 -11.28 10.93 -6.03
N GLY A 169 -12.06 12.00 -5.84
CA GLY A 169 -12.00 12.81 -4.62
C GLY A 169 -10.69 13.59 -4.54
N SER A 170 -10.05 13.64 -3.36
CA SER A 170 -8.74 14.27 -3.15
C SER A 170 -7.54 13.43 -3.63
N LEU A 171 -7.77 12.26 -4.24
CA LEU A 171 -6.73 11.32 -4.64
C LEU A 171 -6.61 11.22 -6.15
N PRO A 172 -5.39 11.25 -6.71
CA PRO A 172 -5.19 10.96 -8.12
C PRO A 172 -5.58 9.52 -8.48
N LEU A 173 -6.19 9.31 -9.64
CA LEU A 173 -6.69 8.02 -10.15
C LEU A 173 -5.58 6.97 -10.32
N PHE A 174 -4.32 7.38 -10.48
CA PHE A 174 -3.20 6.44 -10.58
C PHE A 174 -2.94 5.71 -9.27
N VAL A 175 -3.31 6.27 -8.12
CA VAL A 175 -3.17 5.61 -6.82
C VAL A 175 -4.09 4.39 -6.74
N PRO A 176 -5.42 4.48 -6.94
CA PRO A 176 -6.28 3.31 -6.97
C PRO A 176 -6.02 2.38 -8.16
N ILE A 177 -5.58 2.88 -9.32
CA ILE A 177 -5.16 2.02 -10.44
C ILE A 177 -3.88 1.24 -10.08
N GLY A 178 -2.91 1.89 -9.48
CA GLY A 178 -1.67 1.28 -8.99
C GLY A 178 -1.95 0.21 -7.95
N LEU A 179 -2.85 0.48 -7.01
CA LEU A 179 -3.35 -0.49 -6.03
C LEU A 179 -4.07 -1.65 -6.70
N PHE A 180 -5.01 -1.36 -7.60
CA PHE A 180 -5.77 -2.38 -8.33
C PHE A 180 -4.85 -3.32 -9.12
N LEU A 181 -3.91 -2.77 -9.90
CA LEU A 181 -2.96 -3.57 -10.67
C LEU A 181 -2.00 -4.33 -9.75
N THR A 182 -1.50 -3.68 -8.69
CA THR A 182 -0.68 -4.34 -7.68
C THR A 182 -1.38 -5.57 -7.10
N PHE A 183 -2.64 -5.43 -6.68
CA PHE A 183 -3.41 -6.52 -6.11
C PHE A 183 -3.84 -7.55 -7.15
N LEU A 184 -4.07 -7.14 -8.41
CA LEU A 184 -4.33 -8.03 -9.56
C LEU A 184 -3.13 -8.94 -9.86
N PHE A 185 -1.91 -8.39 -9.79
CA PHE A 185 -0.68 -9.13 -10.08
C PHE A 185 -0.10 -9.88 -8.87
N SER A 186 -0.48 -9.52 -7.64
CA SER A 186 0.00 -10.21 -6.43
C SER A 186 -0.34 -11.71 -6.30
N PRO A 187 -1.47 -12.25 -6.79
CA PRO A 187 -1.83 -13.65 -6.59
C PRO A 187 -1.29 -14.58 -7.69
N TYR A 188 -0.45 -14.07 -8.61
CA TYR A 188 0.26 -14.86 -9.63
C TYR A 188 1.19 -15.94 -9.02
N PHE A 189 1.38 -15.95 -7.70
CA PHE A 189 2.24 -16.88 -6.97
C PHE A 189 1.49 -17.96 -6.18
N VAL A 190 0.15 -18.05 -6.29
CA VAL A 190 -0.66 -19.10 -5.65
C VAL A 190 -1.17 -20.07 -6.73
N ILE A 191 -1.07 -21.37 -6.44
CA ILE A 191 -1.19 -22.60 -7.27
C ILE A 191 -2.32 -22.62 -8.35
N ASN A 192 -3.27 -21.68 -8.35
CA ASN A 192 -4.27 -21.48 -9.42
C ASN A 192 -4.31 -20.00 -9.88
N ILE A 193 -3.41 -19.68 -10.81
CA ILE A 193 -2.94 -18.33 -11.19
C ILE A 193 -4.06 -17.42 -11.70
N LEU A 194 -4.89 -17.90 -12.63
CA LEU A 194 -5.86 -17.05 -13.33
C LEU A 194 -7.08 -16.75 -12.44
N ALA A 195 -7.62 -17.76 -11.77
CA ALA A 195 -8.84 -17.63 -10.97
C ALA A 195 -8.57 -16.97 -9.61
N GLY A 196 -7.43 -17.25 -8.97
CA GLY A 196 -7.03 -16.62 -7.70
C GLY A 196 -6.59 -15.17 -7.88
N GLY A 197 -5.81 -14.90 -8.94
CA GLY A 197 -5.37 -13.58 -9.40
C GLY A 197 -6.52 -12.62 -9.61
N ILE A 198 -7.40 -12.99 -10.53
CA ILE A 198 -8.55 -12.18 -10.93
C ILE A 198 -9.50 -12.00 -9.74
N ARG A 199 -9.83 -13.04 -8.97
CA ARG A 199 -10.80 -12.89 -7.88
C ARG A 199 -10.25 -12.04 -6.73
N CYS A 200 -9.03 -12.32 -6.25
CA CYS A 200 -8.46 -11.62 -5.10
C CYS A 200 -8.06 -10.19 -5.45
N GLY A 201 -7.36 -10.03 -6.56
CA GLY A 201 -6.90 -8.73 -6.98
C GLY A 201 -8.02 -7.79 -7.41
N VAL A 202 -9.01 -8.31 -8.15
CA VAL A 202 -10.19 -7.49 -8.49
C VAL A 202 -10.98 -7.16 -7.23
N THR A 203 -11.18 -8.07 -6.28
CA THR A 203 -11.97 -7.75 -5.08
C THR A 203 -11.25 -6.76 -4.16
N LEU A 204 -9.94 -6.95 -3.92
CA LEU A 204 -9.13 -6.01 -3.13
C LEU A 204 -9.06 -4.64 -3.81
N GLY A 205 -8.73 -4.62 -5.09
CA GLY A 205 -8.64 -3.40 -5.88
C GLY A 205 -9.98 -2.70 -6.05
N LEU A 206 -11.08 -3.44 -6.27
CA LEU A 206 -12.42 -2.91 -6.39
C LEU A 206 -12.93 -2.37 -5.06
N MET A 207 -12.71 -3.05 -3.93
CA MET A 207 -13.09 -2.54 -2.62
C MET A 207 -12.34 -1.25 -2.29
N GLN A 208 -11.05 -1.21 -2.59
CA GLN A 208 -10.25 -0.02 -2.36
C GLN A 208 -10.68 1.13 -3.28
N PHE A 209 -10.92 0.85 -4.56
CA PHE A 209 -11.49 1.79 -5.52
C PHE A 209 -12.86 2.33 -5.08
N LEU A 210 -13.79 1.44 -4.73
CA LEU A 210 -15.13 1.80 -4.28
C LEU A 210 -15.09 2.64 -2.99
N CYS A 211 -14.16 2.37 -2.09
CA CYS A 211 -14.01 3.18 -0.89
C CYS A 211 -13.48 4.58 -1.19
N PHE A 212 -12.60 4.75 -2.16
CA PHE A 212 -12.24 6.09 -2.64
C PHE A 212 -13.42 6.79 -3.34
N VAL A 213 -14.26 6.04 -4.07
CA VAL A 213 -15.49 6.59 -4.69
C VAL A 213 -16.47 7.04 -3.62
N ALA A 214 -16.69 6.24 -2.58
CA ALA A 214 -17.56 6.59 -1.47
C ALA A 214 -17.05 7.84 -0.72
N PHE A 215 -15.74 7.94 -0.47
CA PHE A 215 -15.14 9.08 0.22
C PHE A 215 -15.28 10.42 -0.54
N ARG A 216 -15.37 10.40 -1.88
CA ARG A 216 -15.70 11.60 -2.67
C ARG A 216 -17.01 12.27 -2.24
N TYR A 217 -17.96 11.49 -1.71
CA TYR A 217 -19.27 12.00 -1.31
C TYR A 217 -19.33 12.48 0.15
N PHE A 218 -18.27 12.27 0.95
CA PHE A 218 -18.22 12.64 2.37
C PHE A 218 -17.24 13.80 2.66
N GLN A 219 -16.59 14.35 1.63
CA GLN A 219 -15.78 15.58 1.68
C GLN A 219 -16.58 16.74 1.07
#